data_AF-A0A930FHJ1-F1
#
_entry.id   AF-A0A930FHJ1-F1
#
_cell.length_a   1.000
_cell.length_b   1.000
_cell.length_c   1.000
_cell.angle_alpha   90.00
_cell.angle_beta   90.00
_cell.angle_gamma   90.00
#
_symmetry.space_group_name_H-M   'P 1'
#
loop_
_entity.id
_entity.type
_entity.pdbx_description
1 polymer ?
#
loop_
_entity_poly.entity_id
_entity_poly.type
_entity_poly.pdbx_seq_one_letter_code
_entity_poly.pdbx_strand_id
1 'polypeptide(L)'
;MKNALIRLREHYHELAGAERTVAEYILKNPETASTLSVQELAHKSFSSPSAVVRMCHRINFDGYKDFKRSLTIELALHAKTGEQMYNEEIKRTDNIADIIHKVTAKNAKSLDETEKLMDVETLRECVKIMNGARNVILVGMGASLVTLRDLYLKLLRISKPCTINEDWHSQLLSCKNSTAEDVAIVCSYSGNTTEVITCMNALKENLTPIIAITRCVDTPVSKLADYKLYTTENESLLRTAAMSSRISQLNIIDILYTALGTMNYDETIKVLHRTYIEKPKN
;
A
#
# COMPACT_ATOMS: atom_id res chain seq x y z
N MET A 1 1.79 -15.60 -1.05
CA MET A 1 2.67 -16.08 0.04
C MET A 1 2.69 -15.00 1.13
N LYS A 2 2.60 -15.32 2.42
CA LYS A 2 2.66 -14.29 3.49
C LYS A 2 4.12 -13.79 3.59
N ASN A 3 4.35 -12.48 3.60
CA ASN A 3 5.68 -11.86 3.85
C ASN A 3 5.81 -11.57 5.35
N ALA A 4 6.70 -12.26 6.05
CA ALA A 4 6.81 -12.23 7.51
C ALA A 4 7.33 -10.89 8.03
N LEU A 5 8.41 -10.36 7.47
CA LEU A 5 9.02 -9.12 7.97
C LEU A 5 8.18 -7.89 7.63
N ILE A 6 7.55 -7.86 6.44
CA ILE A 6 6.62 -6.79 6.06
C ILE A 6 5.46 -6.73 7.05
N ARG A 7 4.78 -7.86 7.28
CA ARG A 7 3.65 -7.93 8.24
C ARG A 7 4.08 -7.60 9.66
N LEU A 8 5.26 -8.03 10.08
CA LEU A 8 5.79 -7.73 11.40
C LEU A 8 6.03 -6.22 11.59
N ARG A 9 6.51 -5.52 10.55
CA ARG A 9 6.64 -4.04 10.56
C ARG A 9 5.26 -3.39 10.64
N GLU A 10 4.37 -3.74 9.71
CA GLU A 10 3.02 -3.17 9.59
C GLU A 10 2.22 -3.16 10.89
N HIS A 11 2.29 -4.25 11.64
CA HIS A 11 1.56 -4.42 12.90
C HIS A 11 2.38 -4.03 14.13
N TYR A 12 3.65 -3.61 14.00
CA TYR A 12 4.56 -3.33 15.12
C TYR A 12 4.00 -2.32 16.12
N HIS A 13 3.26 -1.33 15.62
CA HIS A 13 2.64 -0.30 16.44
C HIS A 13 1.45 -0.81 17.26
N GLU A 14 0.80 -1.89 16.82
CA GLU A 14 -0.34 -2.56 17.48
C GLU A 14 0.12 -3.60 18.53
N LEU A 15 1.37 -4.05 18.46
CA LEU A 15 1.95 -4.97 19.44
C LEU A 15 2.27 -4.25 20.76
N ALA A 16 1.99 -4.92 21.88
CA ALA A 16 2.22 -4.40 23.23
C ALA A 16 2.98 -5.40 24.12
N GLY A 17 3.71 -4.86 25.11
CA GLY A 17 4.46 -5.65 26.08
C GLY A 17 5.38 -6.67 25.42
N ALA A 18 5.32 -7.93 25.88
CA ALA A 18 6.17 -9.03 25.41
C ALA A 18 6.08 -9.28 23.89
N GLU A 19 4.93 -9.01 23.25
CA GLU A 19 4.80 -9.22 21.81
C GLU A 19 5.65 -8.22 21.01
N ARG A 20 5.71 -6.97 21.47
CA ARG A 20 6.55 -5.93 20.86
C ARG A 20 8.03 -6.27 21.03
N THR A 21 8.45 -6.77 22.19
CA THR A 21 9.84 -7.17 22.43
C THR A 21 10.27 -8.33 21.53
N VAL A 22 9.39 -9.31 21.30
CA VAL A 22 9.64 -10.38 20.32
C VAL A 22 9.79 -9.79 18.92
N ALA A 23 8.85 -8.94 18.49
CA ALA A 23 8.89 -8.33 17.17
C ALA A 23 10.16 -7.48 16.95
N GLU A 24 10.55 -6.70 17.94
CA GLU A 24 11.76 -5.87 17.90
C GLU A 24 13.02 -6.74 17.76
N TYR A 25 13.11 -7.86 18.49
CA TYR A 25 14.21 -8.80 18.37
C TYR A 25 14.32 -9.37 16.95
N ILE A 26 13.19 -9.82 16.38
CA ILE A 26 13.15 -10.40 15.03
C ILE A 26 13.53 -9.35 13.99
N LEU A 27 12.99 -8.13 14.07
CA LEU A 27 13.28 -7.06 13.11
C LEU A 27 14.76 -6.66 13.13
N LYS A 28 15.42 -6.71 14.31
CA LYS A 28 16.86 -6.46 14.43
C LYS A 28 17.74 -7.64 14.01
N ASN A 29 17.24 -8.87 14.14
CA ASN A 29 18.04 -10.09 13.95
C ASN A 29 17.30 -11.15 13.12
N PRO A 30 16.84 -10.85 11.90
CA PRO A 30 15.93 -11.74 11.18
C PRO A 30 16.60 -13.06 10.79
N GLU A 31 17.87 -13.04 10.39
CA GLU A 31 18.66 -14.24 10.07
C GLU A 31 18.75 -15.19 11.27
N THR A 32 19.17 -14.68 12.42
CA THR A 32 19.22 -15.45 13.66
C THR A 32 17.83 -15.96 14.02
N ALA A 33 16.81 -15.10 14.01
CA ALA A 33 15.44 -15.48 14.38
C ALA A 33 14.86 -16.60 13.50
N SER A 34 15.27 -16.68 12.23
CA SER A 34 14.83 -17.71 11.29
C SER A 34 15.32 -19.12 11.61
N THR A 35 16.36 -19.26 12.45
CA THR A 35 16.91 -20.56 12.84
C THR A 35 16.39 -21.04 14.20
N LEU A 36 15.97 -20.14 15.08
CA LEU A 36 15.55 -20.44 16.46
C LEU A 36 14.27 -21.29 16.55
N SER A 37 14.15 -22.08 17.60
CA SER A 37 12.87 -22.64 18.07
C SER A 37 12.05 -21.56 18.79
N VAL A 38 10.77 -21.87 19.06
CA VAL A 38 9.89 -20.95 19.80
C VAL A 38 10.41 -20.68 21.22
N GLN A 39 11.03 -21.68 21.86
CA GLN A 39 11.61 -21.53 23.19
C GLN A 39 12.85 -20.63 23.15
N GLU A 40 13.74 -20.83 22.18
CA GLU A 40 14.96 -20.03 22.07
C GLU A 40 14.67 -18.58 21.68
N LEU A 41 13.72 -18.37 20.77
CA LEU A 41 13.29 -17.02 20.40
C LEU A 41 12.69 -16.29 21.60
N ALA A 42 11.82 -16.95 22.35
CA ALA A 42 11.26 -16.40 23.59
C ALA A 42 12.37 -16.04 24.59
N HIS A 43 13.35 -16.92 24.79
CA HIS A 43 14.47 -16.63 25.68
C HIS A 43 15.28 -15.41 25.21
N LYS A 44 15.65 -15.35 23.92
CA LYS A 44 16.48 -14.26 23.39
C LYS A 44 15.75 -12.91 23.33
N SER A 45 14.43 -12.93 23.23
CA SER A 45 13.60 -11.71 23.28
C SER A 45 13.08 -11.38 24.69
N PHE A 46 13.60 -12.03 25.74
CA PHE A 46 13.17 -11.85 27.13
C PHE A 46 11.65 -11.95 27.29
N SER A 47 11.05 -12.94 26.63
CA SER A 47 9.60 -13.15 26.54
C SER A 47 9.24 -14.61 26.80
N SER A 48 7.94 -14.95 26.72
CA SER A 48 7.46 -16.34 26.85
C SER A 48 7.14 -16.95 25.48
N PRO A 49 7.20 -18.29 25.33
CA PRO A 49 6.74 -18.96 24.11
C PRO A 49 5.30 -18.61 23.73
N SER A 50 4.44 -18.38 24.73
CA SER A 50 3.06 -17.95 24.51
C SER A 50 2.96 -16.52 23.94
N ALA A 51 3.86 -15.61 24.31
CA ALA A 51 3.93 -14.28 23.71
C ALA A 51 4.37 -14.33 22.24
N VAL A 52 5.33 -15.20 21.89
CA VAL A 52 5.75 -15.42 20.50
C VAL A 52 4.57 -15.90 19.64
N VAL A 53 3.82 -16.89 20.12
CA VAL A 53 2.66 -17.42 19.37
C VAL A 53 1.53 -16.38 19.24
N ARG A 54 1.24 -15.62 20.30
CA ARG A 54 0.24 -14.53 20.23
C ARG A 54 0.65 -13.44 19.24
N MET A 55 1.92 -13.05 19.22
CA MET A 55 2.45 -12.12 18.23
C MET A 55 2.22 -12.65 16.81
N CYS A 56 2.57 -13.91 16.52
CA CYS A 56 2.34 -14.52 15.21
C CYS A 56 0.86 -14.46 14.79
N HIS A 57 -0.07 -14.78 15.68
CA HIS A 57 -1.50 -14.67 15.39
C HIS A 57 -1.94 -13.22 15.13
N ARG A 58 -1.41 -12.27 15.89
CA ARG A 58 -1.72 -10.84 15.73
C ARG A 58 -1.29 -10.30 14.37
N ILE A 59 -0.21 -10.84 13.80
CA ILE A 59 0.26 -10.51 12.46
C ILE A 59 -0.28 -11.48 11.38
N ASN A 60 -1.39 -12.16 11.68
CA ASN A 60 -2.17 -13.00 10.76
C ASN A 60 -1.43 -14.27 10.26
N PHE A 61 -0.61 -14.87 11.11
CA PHE A 61 -0.05 -16.22 10.92
C PHE A 61 -0.76 -17.26 11.78
N ASP A 62 -0.76 -18.51 11.32
CA ASP A 62 -1.47 -19.62 12.00
C ASP A 62 -0.69 -20.13 13.23
N GLY A 63 0.49 -19.56 13.49
CA GLY A 63 1.35 -19.85 14.63
C GLY A 63 2.82 -19.69 14.27
N TYR A 64 3.72 -20.02 15.22
CA TYR A 64 5.16 -19.80 15.04
C TYR A 64 5.78 -20.62 13.89
N LYS A 65 5.30 -21.84 13.64
CA LYS A 65 5.83 -22.67 12.53
C LYS A 65 5.53 -22.05 11.16
N ASP A 66 4.32 -21.53 10.96
CA ASP A 66 3.93 -20.84 9.71
C ASP A 66 4.75 -19.56 9.52
N PHE A 67 4.86 -18.76 10.60
CA PHE A 67 5.69 -17.56 10.61
C PHE A 67 7.17 -17.85 10.30
N LYS A 68 7.79 -18.83 10.98
CA LYS A 68 9.20 -19.20 10.77
C LYS A 68 9.45 -19.64 9.33
N ARG A 69 8.56 -20.48 8.77
CA ARG A 69 8.66 -20.92 7.37
C ARG A 69 8.65 -19.73 6.41
N SER A 70 7.71 -18.81 6.59
CA SER A 70 7.62 -17.58 5.78
C SER A 70 8.87 -16.71 5.92
N LEU A 71 9.37 -16.50 7.14
CA LEU A 71 10.60 -15.75 7.41
C LEU A 71 11.84 -16.38 6.76
N THR A 72 12.00 -17.70 6.84
CA THR A 72 13.13 -18.41 6.22
C THR A 72 13.11 -18.28 4.70
N ILE A 73 11.94 -18.41 4.07
CA ILE A 73 11.80 -18.26 2.62
C ILE A 73 12.11 -16.82 2.21
N GLU A 74 11.58 -15.84 2.92
CA GLU A 74 11.83 -14.42 2.69
C GLU A 74 13.34 -14.11 2.75
N LEU A 75 14.04 -14.56 3.80
CA LEU A 75 15.48 -14.33 3.92
C LEU A 75 16.32 -15.03 2.84
N ALA A 76 15.93 -16.25 2.43
CA ALA A 76 16.62 -16.95 1.35
C ALA A 76 16.47 -16.22 0.00
N LEU A 77 15.34 -15.53 -0.22
CA LEU A 77 15.14 -14.67 -1.37
C LEU A 77 15.98 -13.38 -1.23
N HIS A 78 16.02 -12.77 -0.06
CA HIS A 78 16.76 -11.52 0.20
C HIS A 78 18.28 -11.69 0.09
N ALA A 79 18.82 -12.82 0.53
CA ALA A 79 20.23 -13.16 0.42
C ALA A 79 20.69 -13.29 -1.06
N LYS A 80 19.77 -13.61 -1.97
CA LYS A 80 20.04 -13.64 -3.41
C LYS A 80 19.94 -12.27 -4.08
N THR A 81 19.22 -11.32 -3.50
CA THR A 81 18.94 -10.00 -4.08
C THR A 81 19.78 -8.85 -3.51
N GLY A 82 20.53 -9.05 -2.41
CA GLY A 82 21.44 -8.04 -1.85
C GLY A 82 20.76 -6.94 -1.01
N GLU A 83 19.57 -7.20 -0.47
CA GLU A 83 18.68 -6.21 0.15
C GLU A 83 19.16 -5.53 1.47
N GLN A 84 20.33 -5.89 2.02
CA GLN A 84 20.87 -5.20 3.22
C GLN A 84 21.06 -3.68 3.01
N MET A 85 21.16 -3.23 1.76
CA MET A 85 21.38 -1.83 1.38
C MET A 85 20.18 -0.90 1.64
N TYR A 86 18.97 -1.43 1.86
CA TYR A 86 17.73 -0.63 1.85
C TYR A 86 17.18 -0.24 3.23
N ASN A 87 17.83 -0.63 4.33
CA ASN A 87 17.33 -0.43 5.70
C ASN A 87 18.02 0.69 6.47
N GLU A 88 18.86 1.50 5.84
CA GLU A 88 19.54 2.59 6.53
C GLU A 88 18.63 3.79 6.72
N GLU A 89 18.37 4.15 7.99
CA GLU A 89 17.72 5.42 8.31
C GLU A 89 18.63 6.61 7.97
N ILE A 90 17.99 7.72 7.59
CA ILE A 90 18.68 9.00 7.42
C ILE A 90 19.11 9.50 8.79
N LYS A 91 20.42 9.68 8.98
CA LYS A 91 21.04 10.16 10.22
C LYS A 91 21.37 11.63 10.09
N ARG A 92 21.45 12.34 11.22
CA ARG A 92 21.87 13.75 11.25
C ARG A 92 23.29 13.99 10.72
N THR A 93 24.13 12.95 10.74
CA THR A 93 25.52 12.97 10.29
C THR A 93 25.68 12.62 8.80
N ASP A 94 24.58 12.29 8.11
CA ASP A 94 24.63 11.94 6.70
C ASP A 94 24.99 13.16 5.85
N ASN A 95 25.90 12.98 4.90
CA ASN A 95 26.20 14.00 3.90
C ASN A 95 25.13 13.97 2.77
N ILE A 96 25.17 14.93 1.85
CA ILE A 96 24.19 15.02 0.76
C ILE A 96 24.17 13.77 -0.13
N ALA A 97 25.32 13.15 -0.41
CA ALA A 97 25.39 11.93 -1.20
C ALA A 97 24.73 10.74 -0.48
N ASP A 98 24.93 10.63 0.83
CA ASP A 98 24.25 9.63 1.66
C ASP A 98 22.74 9.83 1.65
N ILE A 99 22.26 11.08 1.75
CA ILE A 99 20.83 11.40 1.69
C ILE A 99 20.23 11.01 0.33
N ILE A 100 20.89 11.37 -0.78
CA ILE A 100 20.44 10.99 -2.13
C ILE A 100 20.33 9.47 -2.25
N HIS A 101 21.36 8.75 -1.81
CA HIS A 101 21.40 7.30 -1.85
C HIS A 101 20.27 6.69 -1.00
N LYS A 102 20.15 7.08 0.26
CA LYS A 102 19.18 6.53 1.22
C LYS A 102 17.74 6.81 0.82
N VAL A 103 17.42 8.02 0.35
CA VAL A 103 16.06 8.34 -0.13
C VAL A 103 15.71 7.49 -1.35
N THR A 104 16.63 7.37 -2.31
CA THR A 104 16.43 6.57 -3.52
C THR A 104 16.26 5.09 -3.20
N ALA A 105 17.17 4.55 -2.38
CA ALA A 105 17.13 3.17 -1.92
C ALA A 105 15.79 2.87 -1.23
N LYS A 106 15.35 3.75 -0.32
CA LYS A 106 14.08 3.57 0.39
C LYS A 106 12.87 3.54 -0.55
N ASN A 107 12.83 4.43 -1.53
CA ASN A 107 11.77 4.44 -2.52
C ASN A 107 11.79 3.16 -3.37
N ALA A 108 12.97 2.72 -3.82
CA ALA A 108 13.11 1.47 -4.58
C ALA A 108 12.60 0.25 -3.79
N LYS A 109 12.97 0.16 -2.51
CA LYS A 109 12.46 -0.88 -1.61
C LYS A 109 10.94 -0.81 -1.45
N SER A 110 10.39 0.39 -1.26
CA SER A 110 8.93 0.59 -1.21
C SER A 110 8.22 0.08 -2.46
N LEU A 111 8.79 0.30 -3.64
CA LEU A 111 8.23 -0.16 -4.90
C LEU A 111 8.26 -1.70 -4.99
N ASP A 112 9.42 -2.31 -4.70
CA ASP A 112 9.59 -3.77 -4.69
C ASP A 112 8.66 -4.48 -3.69
N GLU A 113 8.55 -3.95 -2.47
CA GLU A 113 7.62 -4.52 -1.49
C GLU A 113 6.15 -4.34 -1.89
N THR A 114 5.81 -3.21 -2.53
CA THR A 114 4.45 -2.97 -3.03
C THR A 114 4.10 -3.94 -4.15
N GLU A 115 5.05 -4.24 -5.05
CA GLU A 115 4.89 -5.28 -6.07
C GLU A 115 4.64 -6.65 -5.43
N LYS A 116 5.45 -7.03 -4.43
CA LYS A 116 5.29 -8.30 -3.69
C LYS A 116 3.95 -8.45 -2.96
N LEU A 117 3.28 -7.34 -2.64
CA LEU A 117 1.95 -7.34 -2.02
C LEU A 117 0.79 -7.32 -3.02
N MET A 118 1.07 -7.09 -4.31
CA MET A 118 0.04 -6.98 -5.32
C MET A 118 -0.61 -8.33 -5.60
N ASP A 119 -1.92 -8.43 -5.34
CA ASP A 119 -2.70 -9.61 -5.70
C ASP A 119 -3.24 -9.45 -7.12
N VAL A 120 -2.80 -10.35 -8.01
CA VAL A 120 -3.11 -10.29 -9.46
C VAL A 120 -4.61 -10.41 -9.72
N GLU A 121 -5.32 -11.23 -8.94
CA GLU A 121 -6.77 -11.43 -9.13
C GLU A 121 -7.55 -10.18 -8.71
N THR A 122 -7.20 -9.62 -7.55
CA THR A 122 -7.75 -8.36 -7.06
C THR A 122 -7.51 -7.24 -8.06
N LEU A 123 -6.30 -7.12 -8.60
CA LEU A 123 -5.98 -6.13 -9.62
C LEU A 123 -6.83 -6.32 -10.89
N ARG A 124 -7.03 -7.57 -11.34
CA ARG A 124 -7.84 -7.88 -12.51
C ARG A 124 -9.30 -7.46 -12.31
N GLU A 125 -9.89 -7.79 -11.18
CA GLU A 125 -11.27 -7.39 -10.89
C GLU A 125 -11.39 -5.86 -10.72
N CYS A 126 -10.42 -5.19 -10.09
CA CYS A 126 -10.34 -3.73 -10.05
C CYS A 126 -10.38 -3.11 -11.46
N VAL A 127 -9.56 -3.61 -12.38
CA VAL A 127 -9.50 -3.10 -13.76
C VAL A 127 -10.81 -3.33 -14.50
N LYS A 128 -11.43 -4.49 -14.31
CA LYS A 128 -12.70 -4.85 -14.94
C LYS A 128 -13.86 -3.96 -14.47
N ILE A 129 -13.99 -3.74 -13.15
CA ILE A 129 -15.03 -2.83 -12.63
C ILE A 129 -14.74 -1.38 -13.00
N MET A 130 -13.47 -0.97 -13.00
CA MET A 130 -13.07 0.34 -13.51
C MET A 130 -13.51 0.48 -14.96
N ASN A 131 -13.22 -0.48 -15.84
CA ASN A 131 -13.59 -0.41 -17.24
C ASN A 131 -15.11 -0.27 -17.46
N GLY A 132 -15.91 -1.06 -16.73
CA GLY A 132 -17.37 -1.06 -16.85
C GLY A 132 -18.09 0.11 -16.15
N ALA A 133 -17.44 0.82 -15.22
CA ALA A 133 -18.08 1.88 -14.45
C ALA A 133 -18.48 3.09 -15.29
N ARG A 134 -19.63 3.67 -14.98
CA ARG A 134 -20.10 4.95 -15.53
C ARG A 134 -19.16 6.10 -15.16
N ASN A 135 -18.71 6.14 -13.91
CA ASN A 135 -17.81 7.17 -13.39
C ASN A 135 -16.85 6.57 -12.34
N VAL A 136 -15.60 7.03 -12.34
CA VAL A 136 -14.61 6.70 -11.31
C VAL A 136 -14.51 7.86 -10.31
N ILE A 137 -15.01 7.67 -9.10
CA ILE A 137 -15.00 8.67 -8.02
C ILE A 137 -13.69 8.53 -7.23
N LEU A 138 -12.91 9.60 -7.14
CA LEU A 138 -11.63 9.63 -6.46
C LEU A 138 -11.75 10.30 -5.09
N VAL A 139 -11.41 9.58 -4.02
CA VAL A 139 -11.58 10.03 -2.63
C VAL A 139 -10.27 9.91 -1.86
N GLY A 140 -9.79 11.02 -1.31
CA GLY A 140 -8.55 11.04 -0.55
C GLY A 140 -8.22 12.41 0.00
N MET A 141 -7.34 12.44 1.00
CA MET A 141 -6.95 13.67 1.69
C MET A 141 -5.43 13.88 1.67
N GLY A 142 -5.02 15.15 1.63
CA GLY A 142 -3.61 15.55 1.72
C GLY A 142 -2.72 14.90 0.65
N ALA A 143 -1.63 14.26 1.06
CA ALA A 143 -0.71 13.59 0.13
C ALA A 143 -1.39 12.47 -0.69
N SER A 144 -2.42 11.82 -0.15
CA SER A 144 -3.19 10.79 -0.87
C SER A 144 -4.07 11.40 -1.97
N LEU A 145 -4.50 12.66 -1.82
CA LEU A 145 -5.21 13.38 -2.87
C LEU A 145 -4.28 13.75 -4.04
N VAL A 146 -3.01 14.05 -3.75
CA VAL A 146 -2.00 14.33 -4.78
C VAL A 146 -1.81 13.13 -5.70
N THR A 147 -1.81 11.91 -5.17
CA THR A 147 -1.69 10.70 -6.00
C THR A 147 -2.96 10.49 -6.83
N LEU A 148 -4.14 10.70 -6.25
CA LEU A 148 -5.40 10.62 -7.00
C LEU A 148 -5.52 11.67 -8.12
N ARG A 149 -4.94 12.87 -7.97
CA ARG A 149 -4.86 13.86 -9.06
C ARG A 149 -4.05 13.37 -10.26
N ASP A 150 -2.98 12.61 -10.00
CA ASP A 150 -2.22 11.98 -11.07
C ASP A 150 -3.05 10.91 -11.81
N LEU A 151 -3.79 10.07 -11.06
CA LEU A 151 -4.75 9.13 -11.66
C LEU A 151 -5.84 9.86 -12.47
N TYR A 152 -6.39 10.95 -11.95
CA TYR A 152 -7.37 11.77 -12.65
C TYR A 152 -6.86 12.20 -14.04
N LEU A 153 -5.65 12.78 -14.11
CA LEU A 153 -5.06 13.19 -15.39
C LEU A 153 -4.86 12.01 -16.35
N LYS A 154 -4.46 10.85 -15.83
CA LYS A 154 -4.29 9.62 -16.61
C LYS A 154 -5.62 9.11 -17.16
N LEU A 155 -6.69 9.10 -16.37
CA LEU A 155 -8.03 8.67 -16.81
C LEU A 155 -8.59 9.60 -17.91
N LEU A 156 -8.35 10.91 -17.83
CA LEU A 156 -8.71 11.84 -18.91
C LEU A 156 -8.05 11.48 -20.25
N ARG A 157 -6.78 11.05 -20.22
CA ARG A 157 -6.02 10.70 -21.44
C ARG A 157 -6.62 9.51 -22.20
N ILE A 158 -7.30 8.62 -21.50
CA ILE A 158 -7.98 7.44 -22.07
C ILE A 158 -9.50 7.61 -22.10
N SER A 159 -10.01 8.84 -21.96
CA SER A 159 -11.44 9.16 -22.02
C SER A 159 -12.29 8.38 -21.01
N LYS A 160 -11.72 8.03 -19.86
CA LYS A 160 -12.46 7.37 -18.78
C LYS A 160 -13.11 8.44 -17.88
N PRO A 161 -14.45 8.48 -17.75
CA PRO A 161 -15.11 9.45 -16.88
C PRO A 161 -14.67 9.25 -15.44
N CYS A 162 -14.25 10.34 -14.81
CA CYS A 162 -13.82 10.36 -13.42
C CYS A 162 -14.16 11.68 -12.74
N THR A 163 -14.33 11.64 -11.42
CA THR A 163 -14.62 12.80 -10.59
C THR A 163 -13.60 12.88 -9.47
N ILE A 164 -12.97 14.05 -9.32
CA ILE A 164 -12.10 14.37 -8.20
C ILE A 164 -12.53 15.71 -7.61
N ASN A 165 -12.67 15.77 -6.29
CA ASN A 165 -13.00 16.98 -5.57
C ASN A 165 -11.90 17.29 -4.55
N GLU A 166 -11.56 18.56 -4.42
CA GLU A 166 -10.43 19.02 -3.61
C GLU A 166 -10.76 19.12 -2.12
N ASP A 167 -11.99 19.50 -1.80
CA ASP A 167 -12.48 19.61 -0.44
C ASP A 167 -13.32 18.38 -0.04
N TRP A 168 -13.32 18.07 1.26
CA TRP A 168 -13.97 16.87 1.77
C TRP A 168 -15.50 16.95 1.71
N HIS A 169 -16.11 18.15 1.77
CA HIS A 169 -17.56 18.28 1.68
C HIS A 169 -18.06 17.90 0.28
N SER A 170 -17.36 18.37 -0.76
CA SER A 170 -17.66 17.99 -2.15
C SER A 170 -17.35 16.51 -2.42
N GLN A 171 -16.28 15.95 -1.85
CA GLN A 171 -16.05 14.50 -1.91
C GLN A 171 -17.22 13.72 -1.29
N LEU A 172 -17.70 14.13 -0.11
CA LEU A 172 -18.83 13.49 0.55
C LEU A 172 -20.12 13.60 -0.27
N LEU A 173 -20.42 14.77 -0.84
CA LEU A 173 -21.60 14.94 -1.70
C LEU A 173 -21.50 14.06 -2.96
N SER A 174 -20.32 13.96 -3.57
CA SER A 174 -20.09 13.05 -4.69
C SER A 174 -20.32 11.59 -4.30
N CYS A 175 -19.90 11.19 -3.09
CA CYS A 175 -20.12 9.84 -2.59
C CYS A 175 -21.62 9.58 -2.31
N LYS A 176 -22.34 10.54 -1.72
CA LYS A 176 -23.78 10.45 -1.47
C LYS A 176 -24.62 10.38 -2.74
N ASN A 177 -24.14 10.96 -3.84
CA ASN A 177 -24.81 10.92 -5.14
C ASN A 177 -24.37 9.73 -6.01
N SER A 178 -23.43 8.91 -5.52
CA SER A 178 -22.96 7.73 -6.26
C SER A 178 -24.02 6.65 -6.36
N THR A 179 -23.83 5.74 -7.30
CA THR A 179 -24.70 4.59 -7.54
C THR A 179 -23.87 3.33 -7.77
N ALA A 180 -24.52 2.17 -7.78
CA ALA A 180 -23.89 0.90 -8.14
C ALA A 180 -23.29 0.84 -9.56
N GLU A 181 -23.58 1.82 -10.44
CA GLU A 181 -22.96 1.95 -11.76
C GLU A 181 -21.59 2.67 -11.72
N ASP A 182 -21.26 3.32 -10.60
CA ASP A 182 -19.99 4.02 -10.41
C ASP A 182 -18.98 3.11 -9.70
N VAL A 183 -17.72 3.52 -9.63
CA VAL A 183 -16.71 2.88 -8.77
C VAL A 183 -15.94 3.94 -8.02
N ALA A 184 -15.64 3.70 -6.76
CA ALA A 184 -14.81 4.59 -5.96
C ALA A 184 -13.37 4.04 -5.82
N ILE A 185 -12.38 4.90 -6.07
CA ILE A 185 -11.00 4.66 -5.71
C ILE A 185 -10.65 5.55 -4.53
N VAL A 186 -10.41 4.90 -3.39
CA VAL A 186 -10.17 5.56 -2.11
C VAL A 186 -8.70 5.40 -1.74
N CYS A 187 -8.01 6.51 -1.52
CA CYS A 187 -6.60 6.50 -1.12
C CYS A 187 -6.47 7.04 0.31
N SER A 188 -6.05 6.17 1.25
CA SER A 188 -5.75 6.55 2.63
C SER A 188 -4.64 5.67 3.19
N TYR A 189 -3.44 6.23 3.30
CA TYR A 189 -2.28 5.49 3.82
C TYR A 189 -2.49 5.00 5.25
N SER A 190 -2.96 5.86 6.17
CA SER A 190 -3.18 5.47 7.57
C SER A 190 -4.40 4.55 7.75
N GLY A 191 -5.33 4.55 6.79
CA GLY A 191 -6.61 3.86 6.89
C GLY A 191 -7.56 4.39 7.98
N ASN A 192 -7.21 5.51 8.62
CA ASN A 192 -7.88 6.06 9.81
C ASN A 192 -8.38 7.50 9.62
N THR A 193 -8.34 8.04 8.40
CA THR A 193 -8.81 9.42 8.12
C THR A 193 -10.33 9.49 8.21
N THR A 194 -10.86 10.22 9.19
CA THR A 194 -12.31 10.31 9.50
C THR A 194 -13.15 10.73 8.30
N GLU A 195 -12.72 11.74 7.54
CA GLU A 195 -13.42 12.25 6.38
C GLU A 195 -13.52 11.19 5.28
N VAL A 196 -12.43 10.44 5.05
CA VAL A 196 -12.39 9.34 4.09
C VAL A 196 -13.32 8.21 4.51
N ILE A 197 -13.29 7.82 5.79
CA ILE A 197 -14.18 6.78 6.35
C ILE A 197 -15.65 7.19 6.18
N THR A 198 -15.97 8.46 6.41
CA THR A 198 -17.32 9.00 6.25
C THR A 198 -17.78 8.91 4.79
N CYS A 199 -16.90 9.26 3.84
CA CYS A 199 -17.17 9.10 2.42
C CYS A 199 -17.39 7.63 2.03
N MET A 200 -16.57 6.70 2.54
CA MET A 200 -16.73 5.26 2.29
C MET A 200 -18.06 4.70 2.81
N ASN A 201 -18.53 5.15 3.97
CA ASN A 201 -19.84 4.74 4.48
C ASN A 201 -20.97 5.17 3.53
N ALA A 202 -20.93 6.41 3.02
CA ALA A 202 -21.90 6.88 2.03
C ALA A 202 -21.85 6.07 0.72
N LEU A 203 -20.65 5.68 0.28
CA LEU A 203 -20.49 4.79 -0.89
C LEU A 203 -21.13 3.41 -0.64
N LYS A 204 -20.96 2.84 0.56
CA LYS A 204 -21.57 1.54 0.93
C LYS A 204 -23.09 1.61 1.00
N GLU A 205 -23.66 2.70 1.51
CA GLU A 205 -25.11 2.94 1.51
C GLU A 205 -25.72 2.90 0.10
N ASN A 206 -24.95 3.36 -0.90
CA ASN A 206 -25.35 3.41 -2.31
C ASN A 206 -24.95 2.17 -3.13
N LEU A 207 -24.39 1.14 -2.49
CA LEU A 207 -23.87 -0.07 -3.14
C LEU A 207 -22.79 0.21 -4.21
N THR A 208 -22.07 1.31 -4.08
CA THR A 208 -20.98 1.69 -4.98
C THR A 208 -19.74 0.86 -4.66
N PRO A 209 -19.20 0.05 -5.59
CA PRO A 209 -17.96 -0.70 -5.37
C PRO A 209 -16.78 0.17 -4.97
N ILE A 210 -15.99 -0.27 -3.99
CA ILE A 210 -14.89 0.48 -3.41
C ILE A 210 -13.56 -0.25 -3.58
N ILE A 211 -12.63 0.37 -4.31
CA ILE A 211 -11.22 0.00 -4.40
C ILE A 211 -10.44 0.89 -3.42
N ALA A 212 -9.80 0.30 -2.41
CA ALA A 212 -8.96 1.05 -1.48
C ALA A 212 -7.46 0.83 -1.77
N ILE A 213 -6.73 1.94 -1.89
CA ILE A 213 -5.27 2.00 -1.85
C ILE A 213 -4.87 2.40 -0.42
N THR A 214 -4.36 1.45 0.34
CA THR A 214 -4.06 1.63 1.78
C THR A 214 -2.91 0.74 2.23
N ARG A 215 -2.52 0.79 3.49
CA ARG A 215 -1.49 -0.12 4.04
C ARG A 215 -2.03 -1.53 4.26
N CYS A 216 -1.14 -2.53 4.28
CA CYS A 216 -1.48 -3.93 4.55
C CYS A 216 -1.79 -4.21 6.03
N VAL A 217 -2.71 -3.43 6.61
CA VAL A 217 -3.19 -3.52 8.01
C VAL A 217 -4.71 -3.48 8.09
N ASP A 218 -5.25 -4.04 9.16
CA ASP A 218 -6.69 -4.04 9.44
C ASP A 218 -7.12 -2.68 10.00
N THR A 219 -7.64 -1.82 9.14
CA THR A 219 -8.07 -0.45 9.42
C THR A 219 -9.54 -0.28 9.06
N PRO A 220 -10.22 0.78 9.55
CA PRO A 220 -11.57 1.10 9.10
C PRO A 220 -11.69 1.16 7.56
N VAL A 221 -10.72 1.78 6.87
CA VAL A 221 -10.69 1.82 5.40
C VAL A 221 -10.58 0.42 4.80
N SER A 222 -9.64 -0.41 5.26
CA SER A 222 -9.48 -1.76 4.68
C SER A 222 -10.67 -2.68 4.96
N LYS A 223 -11.46 -2.43 6.02
CA LYS A 223 -12.70 -3.17 6.31
C LYS A 223 -13.90 -2.74 5.45
N LEU A 224 -13.95 -1.46 5.05
CA LEU A 224 -15.04 -0.92 4.23
C LEU A 224 -14.83 -1.21 2.73
N ALA A 225 -13.60 -1.45 2.29
CA ALA A 225 -13.25 -1.69 0.91
C ALA A 225 -13.70 -3.07 0.40
N ASP A 226 -14.20 -3.12 -0.84
CA ASP A 226 -14.50 -4.38 -1.53
C ASP A 226 -13.23 -4.99 -2.15
N TYR A 227 -12.35 -4.13 -2.67
CA TYR A 227 -11.04 -4.51 -3.23
C TYR A 227 -9.92 -3.72 -2.57
N LYS A 228 -8.81 -4.39 -2.25
CA LYS A 228 -7.72 -3.82 -1.44
C LYS A 228 -6.40 -3.92 -2.19
N LEU A 229 -5.83 -2.78 -2.53
CA LEU A 229 -4.51 -2.66 -3.14
C LEU A 229 -3.56 -2.10 -2.10
N TYR A 230 -2.62 -2.93 -1.65
CA TYR A 230 -1.80 -2.62 -0.50
C TYR A 230 -0.49 -1.92 -0.85
N THR A 231 -0.13 -0.95 -0.03
CA THR A 231 1.19 -0.31 0.05
C THR A 231 1.91 -0.76 1.33
N THR A 232 3.21 -0.50 1.43
CA THR A 232 4.00 -0.84 2.63
C THR A 232 4.35 0.33 3.53
N GLU A 233 4.61 0.00 4.79
CA GLU A 233 5.16 0.85 5.83
C GLU A 233 6.65 1.05 5.63
N ASN A 234 6.98 2.11 4.92
CA ASN A 234 8.35 2.57 4.73
C ASN A 234 8.48 4.08 4.97
N GLU A 235 7.61 4.69 5.77
CA GLU A 235 7.84 6.08 6.20
C GLU A 235 8.96 6.14 7.24
N SER A 236 9.80 7.19 7.20
CA SER A 236 10.86 7.36 8.19
C SER A 236 10.26 7.89 9.48
N LEU A 237 10.87 7.56 10.62
CA LEU A 237 10.57 8.20 11.91
C LEU A 237 10.73 9.74 11.85
N LEU A 238 11.56 10.25 10.93
CA LEU A 238 11.55 11.65 10.47
C LEU A 238 10.33 11.88 9.56
N ARG A 239 9.17 11.82 10.18
CA ARG A 239 7.84 11.75 9.59
C ARG A 239 7.40 13.12 9.02
N THR A 240 7.93 13.55 7.88
CA THR A 240 7.69 14.94 7.43
C THR A 240 6.95 15.11 6.11
N ALA A 241 6.86 14.14 5.18
CA ALA A 241 6.27 14.48 3.87
C ALA A 241 5.59 13.38 3.04
N ALA A 242 5.24 12.23 3.63
CA ALA A 242 4.66 11.09 2.89
C ALA A 242 5.49 10.78 1.63
N MET A 243 6.77 10.44 1.81
CA MET A 243 7.70 10.31 0.69
C MET A 243 7.50 8.96 -0.01
N SER A 244 7.91 7.88 0.65
CA SER A 244 7.91 6.54 0.04
C SER A 244 6.49 5.98 -0.09
N SER A 245 5.59 6.31 0.85
CA SER A 245 4.17 5.94 0.75
C SER A 245 3.50 6.53 -0.49
N ARG A 246 3.76 7.79 -0.80
CA ARG A 246 3.24 8.45 -2.01
C ARG A 246 3.80 7.83 -3.29
N ILE A 247 5.09 7.51 -3.31
CA ILE A 247 5.71 6.84 -4.47
C ILE A 247 5.10 5.45 -4.69
N SER A 248 4.88 4.67 -3.63
CA SER A 248 4.15 3.39 -3.73
C SER A 248 2.73 3.55 -4.27
N GLN A 249 1.98 4.55 -3.78
CA GLN A 249 0.63 4.84 -4.29
C GLN A 249 0.63 5.23 -5.78
N LEU A 250 1.58 6.06 -6.22
CA LEU A 250 1.75 6.42 -7.62
C LEU A 250 2.07 5.20 -8.50
N ASN A 251 2.89 4.28 -7.99
CA ASN A 251 3.17 3.03 -8.71
C ASN A 251 1.92 2.15 -8.86
N ILE A 252 1.09 2.04 -7.82
CA ILE A 252 -0.20 1.32 -7.92
C ILE A 252 -1.10 1.99 -8.97
N ILE A 253 -1.11 3.32 -9.01
CA ILE A 253 -1.85 4.09 -10.02
C ILE A 253 -1.32 3.82 -11.43
N ASP A 254 0.00 3.78 -11.62
CA ASP A 254 0.62 3.42 -12.90
C ASP A 254 0.25 2.01 -13.35
N ILE A 255 0.27 1.05 -12.42
CA ILE A 255 -0.13 -0.33 -12.67
C ILE A 255 -1.61 -0.39 -13.08
N LEU A 256 -2.51 0.25 -12.32
CA LEU A 256 -3.95 0.29 -12.62
C LEU A 256 -4.23 0.93 -13.98
N TYR A 257 -3.63 2.09 -14.24
CA TYR A 257 -3.81 2.82 -15.50
C TYR A 257 -3.30 2.00 -16.69
N THR A 258 -2.10 1.42 -16.57
CA THR A 258 -1.51 0.60 -17.64
C THR A 258 -2.36 -0.63 -17.89
N ALA A 259 -2.77 -1.34 -16.85
CA ALA A 259 -3.62 -2.52 -16.97
C ALA A 259 -4.98 -2.19 -17.61
N LEU A 260 -5.61 -1.09 -17.19
CA LEU A 260 -6.86 -0.59 -17.79
C LEU A 260 -6.69 -0.25 -19.27
N GLY A 261 -5.63 0.49 -19.64
CA GLY A 261 -5.34 0.84 -21.03
C GLY A 261 -5.06 -0.38 -21.91
N THR A 262 -4.40 -1.41 -21.36
CA THR A 262 -4.12 -2.65 -22.09
C THR A 262 -5.35 -3.52 -22.31
N MET A 263 -6.38 -3.42 -21.46
CA MET A 263 -7.63 -4.19 -21.60
C MET A 263 -8.35 -3.88 -22.92
N ASN A 264 -8.33 -2.62 -23.36
CA ASN A 264 -8.88 -2.16 -24.64
C ASN A 264 -7.80 -1.44 -25.46
N TYR A 265 -6.70 -2.14 -25.76
CA TYR A 265 -5.49 -1.53 -26.32
C TYR A 265 -5.74 -0.68 -27.58
N ASP A 266 -6.45 -1.22 -28.57
CA ASP A 266 -6.67 -0.53 -29.86
C ASP A 266 -7.52 0.75 -29.71
N GLU A 267 -8.53 0.71 -28.84
CA GLU A 267 -9.36 1.88 -28.53
C GLU A 267 -8.56 2.92 -27.75
N THR A 268 -7.80 2.45 -26.75
CA THR A 268 -6.95 3.29 -25.91
C THR A 268 -5.94 4.07 -26.73
N ILE A 269 -5.26 3.42 -27.69
CA ILE A 269 -4.30 4.10 -28.58
C ILE A 269 -4.98 5.18 -29.42
N LYS A 270 -6.17 4.91 -29.99
CA LYS A 270 -6.92 5.92 -30.75
C LYS A 270 -7.27 7.13 -29.89
N VAL A 271 -7.72 6.90 -28.65
CA VAL A 271 -8.04 7.97 -27.72
C VAL A 271 -6.79 8.73 -27.30
N LEU A 272 -5.67 8.07 -27.04
CA LEU A 272 -4.40 8.71 -26.68
C LEU A 272 -3.86 9.61 -27.79
N HIS A 273 -4.02 9.21 -29.06
CA HIS A 273 -3.72 10.07 -30.21
C HIS A 273 -4.65 11.28 -30.25
N ARG A 274 -5.96 11.10 -30.05
CA ARG A 274 -6.94 12.19 -30.03
C ARG A 274 -6.70 13.18 -28.88
N THR A 275 -6.26 12.70 -27.72
CA THR A 275 -6.00 13.53 -26.53
C THR A 275 -4.55 14.03 -26.44
N TYR A 276 -3.75 13.80 -27.48
CA TYR A 276 -2.39 14.31 -27.53
C TYR A 276 -2.41 15.85 -27.65
N ILE A 277 -1.80 16.53 -26.68
CA ILE A 277 -1.64 17.98 -26.73
C ILE A 277 -0.37 18.29 -27.51
N GLU A 278 -0.53 18.77 -28.74
CA GLU A 278 0.59 19.16 -29.59
C GLU A 278 1.41 20.27 -28.92
N LYS A 279 2.73 20.09 -28.90
CA LYS A 279 3.66 21.14 -28.50
C LYS A 279 4.19 21.80 -29.77
N PRO A 280 4.09 23.13 -29.91
CA PRO A 280 4.72 23.82 -31.03
C PRO A 280 6.21 23.49 -31.05
N LYS A 281 6.73 23.15 -32.22
CA LYS A 281 8.18 23.01 -32.41
C LYS A 281 8.76 24.42 -32.47
N ASN A 282 9.63 24.75 -31.52
CA ASN A 282 10.48 25.94 -31.58
C ASN A 282 11.49 25.82 -32.73
#